data_AF-A0AAW1DBD4-F1
#
_entry.id   AF-A0AAW1DBD4-F1
#
_cell.length_a   1.000
_cell.length_b   1.000
_cell.length_c   1.000
_cell.angle_alpha   90.00
_cell.angle_beta   90.00
_cell.angle_gamma   90.00
#
_symmetry.space_group_name_H-M   'P 1'
#
loop_
_entity.id
_entity.type
_entity.pdbx_description
1 polymer ?
#
loop_
_entity_poly.entity_id
_entity_poly.type
_entity_poly.pdbx_seq_one_letter_code
_entity_poly.pdbx_strand_id
1 'polypeptide(L)'
;MRTADSLRTLEGGLMKTIPIGKDISLKPLLPQKTVQPDDGCFRPTQNDYCFLAGDNRVNENVGLGVLHTLLVREHNRIATELSKINPYWDDETIYQETRNILAAIVQHITYNEFLPQLLGDKIIEKYNLSLQSRGFSYDYDRDVDATVPYAFAMAAYRFGHSLLPDKMEKRSSSHHLIGEKILREVMQNPHELYRPGAIDAYTLGMVNQLSQAMDSAVTEEVTNHLFEEPINKLSGRDLAATNLQRAREHGIPGYLAYRKWCGLEITNSWDDLWKLLPNYTVHLYRSIYRNPEDIDLWSAGISENLAPGSMVGPLFTCLIASTFRNLKIGDRFWYENGGFRNSFTRSQLNEIRKYTLSRLLCNTGDNIYTIQRLAMLMPDHER
;
A
#
# COMPACT_ATOMS: atom_id res chain seq x y z
N MET A 1 14.99 0.48 -23.61
CA MET A 1 14.19 -0.71 -23.25
C MET A 1 13.09 -0.24 -22.30
N ARG A 2 11.81 -0.60 -22.51
CA ARG A 2 10.72 -0.18 -21.61
C ARG A 2 10.94 -0.83 -20.23
N THR A 3 10.64 -0.13 -19.14
CA THR A 3 10.85 -0.64 -17.76
C THR A 3 10.23 -2.03 -17.56
N ALA A 4 9.03 -2.26 -18.11
CA ALA A 4 8.34 -3.55 -18.05
C ALA A 4 9.17 -4.72 -18.64
N ASP A 5 9.76 -4.55 -19.82
CA ASP A 5 10.56 -5.60 -20.48
C ASP A 5 11.83 -5.90 -19.68
N SER A 6 12.42 -4.87 -19.07
CA SER A 6 13.65 -5.02 -18.28
C SER A 6 13.45 -5.91 -17.04
N LEU A 7 12.23 -6.03 -16.53
CA LEU A 7 11.87 -6.83 -15.36
C LEU A 7 11.54 -8.29 -15.68
N ARG A 8 11.35 -8.63 -16.96
CA ARG A 8 10.99 -9.98 -17.42
C ARG A 8 12.22 -10.81 -17.77
N THR A 9 12.14 -12.13 -17.57
CA THR A 9 13.13 -13.07 -18.13
C THR A 9 12.99 -13.18 -19.64
N LEU A 10 11.79 -12.91 -20.17
CA LEU A 10 11.36 -13.19 -21.55
C LEU A 10 11.37 -14.70 -21.86
N GLU A 11 11.24 -15.51 -20.81
CA GLU A 11 11.13 -16.96 -20.87
C GLU A 11 10.11 -17.46 -19.85
N GLY A 12 9.15 -18.29 -20.31
CA GLY A 12 8.14 -18.93 -19.46
C GLY A 12 7.14 -17.99 -18.79
N GLY A 13 7.03 -16.75 -19.25
CA GLY A 13 6.20 -15.69 -18.69
C GLY A 13 6.72 -15.14 -17.34
N LEU A 14 7.97 -15.43 -17.00
CA LEU A 14 8.54 -15.18 -15.67
C LEU A 14 9.09 -13.75 -15.52
N MET A 15 9.05 -13.27 -14.29
CA MET A 15 9.75 -12.08 -13.82
C MET A 15 11.15 -12.44 -13.34
N LYS A 16 12.13 -11.56 -13.58
CA LYS A 16 13.50 -11.73 -13.08
C LYS A 16 13.51 -11.71 -11.55
N THR A 17 14.33 -12.57 -10.98
CA THR A 17 14.56 -12.69 -9.53
C THR A 17 16.00 -13.12 -9.29
N ILE A 18 16.50 -12.98 -8.06
CA ILE A 18 17.81 -13.53 -7.64
C ILE A 18 17.64 -14.63 -6.59
N PRO A 19 18.42 -15.73 -6.64
CA PRO A 19 18.41 -16.75 -5.60
C PRO A 19 19.03 -16.23 -4.29
N ILE A 20 18.59 -16.75 -3.14
CA ILE A 20 19.19 -16.46 -1.82
C ILE A 20 19.92 -17.70 -1.31
N GLY A 21 21.25 -17.59 -1.15
CA GLY A 21 22.08 -18.68 -0.63
C GLY A 21 22.30 -19.78 -1.67
N LYS A 22 23.53 -20.31 -1.73
CA LYS A 22 23.86 -21.42 -2.64
C LYS A 22 23.41 -22.79 -2.11
N ASP A 23 23.22 -22.90 -0.79
CA ASP A 23 23.04 -24.18 -0.08
C ASP A 23 21.72 -24.30 0.69
N ILE A 24 20.85 -23.28 0.64
CA ILE A 24 19.54 -23.27 1.33
C ILE A 24 18.45 -23.01 0.29
N SER A 25 17.44 -23.88 0.22
CA SER A 25 16.33 -23.78 -0.74
C SER A 25 15.32 -22.70 -0.33
N LEU A 26 15.73 -21.43 -0.28
CA LEU A 26 14.85 -20.29 -0.08
C LEU A 26 14.29 -19.77 -1.40
N LYS A 27 13.07 -19.27 -1.38
CA LYS A 27 12.45 -18.55 -2.49
C LYS A 27 13.25 -17.28 -2.82
N PRO A 28 13.23 -16.85 -4.09
CA PRO A 28 14.13 -15.81 -4.56
C PRO A 28 13.69 -14.40 -4.10
N LEU A 29 14.58 -13.41 -4.26
CA LEU A 29 14.31 -11.98 -4.05
C LEU A 29 14.07 -11.25 -5.38
N LEU A 30 13.67 -9.99 -5.25
CA LEU A 30 13.64 -9.04 -6.36
C LEU A 30 15.00 -8.92 -7.07
N PRO A 31 15.01 -8.59 -8.37
CA PRO A 31 16.24 -8.40 -9.11
C PRO A 31 17.01 -7.18 -8.60
N GLN A 32 18.32 -7.18 -8.81
CA GLN A 32 19.19 -6.07 -8.46
C GLN A 32 19.09 -4.92 -9.47
N LYS A 33 19.10 -3.68 -8.98
CA LYS A 33 19.19 -2.47 -9.79
C LYS A 33 20.64 -2.23 -10.20
N THR A 34 21.02 -2.74 -11.36
CA THR A 34 22.40 -2.62 -11.88
C THR A 34 22.68 -1.29 -12.60
N VAL A 35 21.62 -0.57 -12.99
CA VAL A 35 21.72 0.77 -13.60
C VAL A 35 21.38 1.81 -12.53
N GLN A 36 22.31 2.75 -12.28
CA GLN A 36 22.23 3.70 -11.16
C GLN A 36 21.98 2.98 -9.83
N PRO A 37 22.93 2.15 -9.39
CA PRO A 37 22.75 1.22 -8.29
C PRO A 37 22.59 1.88 -6.92
N ASP A 38 22.95 3.16 -6.81
CA ASP A 38 22.82 3.98 -5.60
C ASP A 38 21.51 4.79 -5.57
N ASP A 39 20.72 4.78 -6.64
CA ASP A 39 19.49 5.55 -6.70
C ASP A 39 18.36 4.85 -5.93
N GLY A 40 17.96 5.46 -4.83
CA GLY A 40 16.83 5.03 -3.99
C GLY A 40 17.19 4.19 -2.77
N CYS A 41 18.47 3.90 -2.50
CA CYS A 41 18.91 3.25 -1.27
C CYS A 41 20.39 3.53 -0.92
N PHE A 42 20.76 3.34 0.35
CA PHE A 42 22.14 3.44 0.83
C PHE A 42 22.84 2.08 0.78
N ARG A 43 23.84 1.93 -0.10
CA ARG A 43 24.59 0.68 -0.22
C ARG A 43 25.72 0.60 0.83
N PRO A 44 25.75 -0.43 1.70
CA PRO A 44 26.83 -0.63 2.67
C PRO A 44 28.09 -1.20 2.01
N THR A 45 27.95 -1.91 0.89
CA THR A 45 29.04 -2.51 0.13
C THR A 45 28.81 -2.36 -1.38
N GLN A 46 29.86 -2.57 -2.17
CA GLN A 46 29.77 -2.47 -3.64
C GLN A 46 28.86 -3.55 -4.28
N ASN A 47 28.60 -4.64 -3.57
CA ASN A 47 27.89 -5.81 -4.09
C ASN A 47 26.43 -5.91 -3.63
N ASP A 48 26.04 -5.10 -2.65
CA ASP A 48 24.69 -5.09 -2.13
C ASP A 48 23.89 -4.00 -2.85
N TYR A 49 23.25 -4.36 -3.96
CA TYR A 49 22.49 -3.43 -4.80
C TYR A 49 21.09 -3.17 -4.25
N CYS A 50 20.56 -1.97 -4.50
CA CYS A 50 19.13 -1.72 -4.35
C CYS A 50 18.31 -2.71 -5.19
N PHE A 51 17.08 -3.01 -4.78
CA PHE A 51 16.17 -3.80 -5.59
C PHE A 51 15.59 -2.98 -6.74
N LEU A 52 15.28 -3.69 -7.82
CA LEU A 52 14.59 -3.18 -9.00
C LEU A 52 13.18 -3.77 -9.05
N ALA A 53 12.18 -2.91 -9.27
CA ALA A 53 10.78 -3.32 -9.41
C ALA A 53 10.05 -2.39 -10.40
N GLY A 54 8.75 -2.63 -10.58
CA GLY A 54 7.88 -1.78 -11.41
C GLY A 54 7.66 -0.37 -10.84
N ASP A 55 7.88 -0.18 -9.54
CA ASP A 55 7.87 1.13 -8.87
C ASP A 55 9.26 1.45 -8.33
N ASN A 56 9.71 2.70 -8.52
CA ASN A 56 11.07 3.13 -8.15
C ASN A 56 11.28 3.28 -6.64
N ARG A 57 10.21 3.29 -5.84
CA ARG A 57 10.26 3.44 -4.38
C ARG A 57 10.35 2.10 -3.65
N VAL A 58 10.54 0.97 -4.35
CA VAL A 58 10.60 -0.37 -3.74
C VAL A 58 11.58 -0.51 -2.57
N ASN A 59 12.61 0.33 -2.53
CA ASN A 59 13.64 0.34 -1.49
C ASN A 59 13.37 1.33 -0.34
N GLU A 60 12.25 2.06 -0.38
CA GLU A 60 11.93 3.14 0.57
C GLU A 60 11.91 2.64 2.01
N ASN A 61 11.29 1.49 2.27
CA ASN A 61 11.39 0.76 3.53
C ASN A 61 11.33 -0.75 3.30
N VAL A 62 11.83 -1.54 4.26
CA VAL A 62 11.88 -3.01 4.14
C VAL A 62 10.49 -3.67 4.02
N GLY A 63 9.45 -3.12 4.66
CA GLY A 63 8.09 -3.66 4.55
C GLY A 63 7.54 -3.57 3.13
N LEU A 64 7.80 -2.45 2.45
CA LEU A 64 7.47 -2.29 1.03
C LEU A 64 8.26 -3.28 0.16
N GLY A 65 9.57 -3.42 0.39
CA GLY A 65 10.41 -4.39 -0.32
C GLY A 65 9.94 -5.84 -0.15
N VAL A 66 9.46 -6.20 1.05
CA VAL A 66 8.82 -7.49 1.34
C VAL A 66 7.60 -7.70 0.44
N LEU A 67 6.63 -6.78 0.45
CA LEU A 67 5.40 -6.92 -0.35
C LEU A 67 5.69 -7.05 -1.85
N HIS A 68 6.62 -6.24 -2.39
CA HIS A 68 7.05 -6.37 -3.78
C HIS A 68 7.68 -7.74 -4.08
N THR A 69 8.49 -8.27 -3.16
CA THR A 69 9.09 -9.60 -3.29
C THR A 69 8.02 -10.68 -3.32
N LEU A 70 7.04 -10.63 -2.41
CA LEU A 70 5.96 -11.60 -2.34
C LEU A 70 5.09 -11.59 -3.61
N LEU A 71 4.79 -10.41 -4.16
CA LEU A 71 4.02 -10.30 -5.41
C LEU A 71 4.76 -10.88 -6.62
N VAL A 72 6.08 -10.69 -6.72
CA VAL A 72 6.87 -11.32 -7.80
C VAL A 72 6.97 -12.83 -7.63
N ARG A 73 7.08 -13.33 -6.38
CA ARG A 73 7.02 -14.77 -6.10
C ARG A 73 5.66 -15.34 -6.53
N GLU A 74 4.56 -14.65 -6.26
CA GLU A 74 3.23 -15.11 -6.68
C GLU A 74 3.05 -15.08 -8.19
N HIS A 75 3.55 -14.04 -8.87
CA HIS A 75 3.59 -14.00 -10.34
C HIS A 75 4.27 -15.26 -10.89
N ASN A 76 5.52 -15.52 -10.47
CA ASN A 76 6.29 -16.64 -10.99
C ASN A 76 5.66 -18.00 -10.63
N ARG A 77 5.02 -18.11 -9.46
CA ARG A 77 4.26 -19.30 -9.09
C ARG A 77 3.09 -19.54 -10.03
N ILE A 78 2.27 -18.52 -10.31
CA ILE A 78 1.12 -18.62 -11.22
C ILE A 78 1.58 -18.92 -12.65
N ALA A 79 2.59 -18.20 -13.17
CA ALA A 79 3.14 -18.44 -14.50
C ALA A 79 3.65 -19.88 -14.68
N THR A 80 4.33 -20.42 -13.67
CA THR A 80 4.82 -21.81 -13.67
C THR A 80 3.67 -22.82 -13.69
N GLU A 81 2.57 -22.57 -12.98
CA GLU A 81 1.42 -23.47 -13.03
C GLU A 81 0.66 -23.35 -14.35
N LEU A 82 0.51 -22.13 -14.89
CA LEU A 82 -0.11 -21.89 -16.20
C LEU A 82 0.65 -22.58 -17.34
N SER A 83 1.98 -22.58 -17.32
CA SER A 83 2.79 -23.24 -18.34
C SER A 83 2.63 -24.77 -18.33
N LYS A 84 2.44 -25.37 -17.14
CA LYS A 84 2.17 -26.82 -17.00
C LYS A 84 0.81 -27.21 -17.58
N ILE A 85 -0.22 -26.42 -17.33
CA ILE A 85 -1.58 -26.73 -17.80
C ILE A 85 -1.82 -26.28 -19.25
N ASN A 86 -1.03 -25.34 -19.77
CA ASN A 86 -1.10 -24.84 -21.15
C ASN A 86 0.25 -24.98 -21.87
N PRO A 87 0.68 -26.20 -22.26
CA PRO A 87 2.02 -26.43 -22.84
C PRO A 87 2.32 -25.71 -24.15
N TYR A 88 1.30 -25.18 -24.83
CA TYR A 88 1.42 -24.50 -26.13
C TYR A 88 1.39 -22.97 -26.03
N TRP A 89 1.21 -22.41 -24.84
CA TRP A 89 1.28 -20.96 -24.66
C TRP A 89 2.73 -20.48 -24.73
N ASP A 90 2.94 -19.36 -25.42
CA ASP A 90 4.23 -18.70 -25.49
C ASP A 90 4.50 -17.83 -24.24
N ASP A 91 5.72 -17.30 -24.12
CA ASP A 91 6.15 -16.43 -23.02
C ASP A 91 5.19 -15.24 -22.81
N GLU A 92 4.79 -14.59 -23.90
CA GLU A 92 3.96 -13.39 -23.84
C GLU A 92 2.55 -13.72 -23.33
N THR A 93 1.95 -14.81 -23.81
CA THR A 93 0.64 -15.26 -23.35
C THR A 93 0.67 -15.60 -21.87
N ILE A 94 1.66 -16.39 -21.42
CA ILE A 94 1.80 -16.74 -20.00
C ILE A 94 1.99 -15.47 -19.15
N TYR A 95 2.85 -14.54 -19.59
CA TYR A 95 3.09 -13.29 -18.86
C TYR A 95 1.82 -12.45 -18.71
N GLN A 96 1.08 -12.22 -19.80
CA GLN A 96 -0.11 -11.36 -19.77
C GLN A 96 -1.26 -12.00 -18.98
N GLU A 97 -1.49 -13.30 -19.12
CA GLU A 97 -2.51 -14.01 -18.35
C GLU A 97 -2.17 -14.02 -16.85
N THR A 98 -0.90 -14.28 -16.50
CA THR A 98 -0.41 -14.20 -15.12
C THR A 98 -0.58 -12.79 -14.55
N ARG A 99 -0.17 -11.76 -15.31
CA ARG A 99 -0.30 -10.35 -14.93
C ARG A 99 -1.77 -9.96 -14.71
N ASN A 100 -2.68 -10.43 -15.57
CA ASN A 100 -4.11 -10.17 -15.46
C ASN A 100 -4.68 -10.80 -14.17
N ILE A 101 -4.32 -12.05 -13.87
CA ILE A 101 -4.73 -12.73 -12.63
C ILE A 101 -4.18 -12.02 -11.41
N LEU A 102 -2.90 -11.64 -11.40
CA LEU A 102 -2.29 -10.96 -10.26
C LEU A 102 -2.89 -9.56 -10.03
N ALA A 103 -3.20 -8.82 -11.11
CA ALA A 103 -3.93 -7.56 -11.02
C ALA A 103 -5.31 -7.75 -10.39
N ALA A 104 -6.04 -8.79 -10.79
CA ALA A 104 -7.33 -9.14 -10.21
C ALA A 104 -7.23 -9.52 -8.72
N ILE A 105 -6.17 -10.25 -8.32
CA ILE A 105 -5.90 -10.56 -6.90
C ILE A 105 -5.68 -9.29 -6.09
N VAL A 106 -4.87 -8.34 -6.59
CA VAL A 106 -4.62 -7.06 -5.90
C VAL A 106 -5.92 -6.26 -5.79
N GLN A 107 -6.68 -6.12 -6.89
CA GLN A 107 -7.99 -5.46 -6.87
C GLN A 107 -8.94 -6.12 -5.87
N HIS A 108 -9.01 -7.44 -5.86
CA HIS A 108 -9.87 -8.20 -4.95
C HIS A 108 -9.49 -7.95 -3.49
N ILE A 109 -8.22 -8.13 -3.11
CA ILE A 109 -7.76 -7.90 -1.72
C ILE A 109 -8.00 -6.44 -1.30
N THR A 110 -7.72 -5.47 -2.17
CA THR A 110 -7.92 -4.05 -1.85
C THR A 110 -9.39 -3.75 -1.53
N TYR A 111 -10.33 -4.18 -2.36
CA TYR A 111 -11.74 -3.84 -2.18
C TYR A 111 -12.48 -4.78 -1.22
N ASN A 112 -12.02 -6.02 -1.04
CA ASN A 112 -12.63 -7.00 -0.16
C ASN A 112 -12.13 -6.91 1.28
N GLU A 113 -10.83 -6.61 1.47
CA GLU A 113 -10.18 -6.65 2.79
C GLU A 113 -9.75 -5.27 3.25
N PHE A 114 -9.01 -4.50 2.44
CA PHE A 114 -8.43 -3.23 2.90
C PHE A 114 -9.45 -2.09 3.06
N LEU A 115 -10.22 -1.79 2.02
CA LEU A 115 -11.16 -0.66 2.04
C LEU A 115 -12.24 -0.77 3.12
N PRO A 116 -12.85 -1.95 3.39
CA PRO A 116 -13.82 -2.07 4.47
C PRO A 116 -13.24 -1.76 5.85
N GLN A 117 -11.99 -2.16 6.13
CA GLN A 117 -11.34 -1.81 7.40
C GLN A 117 -11.02 -0.32 7.49
N LEU A 118 -10.63 0.30 6.37
CA LEU A 118 -10.29 1.71 6.32
C LEU A 118 -11.52 2.62 6.44
N LEU A 119 -12.60 2.31 5.71
CA LEU A 119 -13.73 3.21 5.48
C LEU A 119 -15.01 2.82 6.25
N GLY A 120 -15.13 1.57 6.66
CA GLY A 120 -16.33 1.00 7.28
C GLY A 120 -17.43 0.64 6.27
N ASP A 121 -18.22 -0.38 6.62
CA ASP A 121 -19.21 -1.01 5.72
C ASP A 121 -20.24 -0.03 5.16
N LYS A 122 -20.71 0.93 5.98
CA LYS A 122 -21.69 1.95 5.54
C LYS A 122 -21.15 2.79 4.38
N ILE A 123 -19.86 3.09 4.37
CA ILE A 123 -19.23 3.88 3.31
C ILE A 123 -19.01 3.00 2.07
N ILE A 124 -18.61 1.74 2.27
CA ILE A 124 -18.48 0.76 1.19
C ILE A 124 -19.78 0.64 0.40
N GLU A 125 -20.92 0.54 1.09
CA GLU A 125 -22.25 0.52 0.47
C GLU A 125 -22.57 1.87 -0.21
N LYS A 126 -22.41 2.99 0.49
CA LYS A 126 -22.74 4.33 -0.01
C LYS A 126 -22.03 4.67 -1.33
N TYR A 127 -20.79 4.25 -1.49
CA TYR A 127 -19.97 4.55 -2.68
C TYR A 127 -19.96 3.44 -3.74
N ASN A 128 -20.80 2.40 -3.61
CA ASN A 128 -20.83 1.24 -4.49
C ASN A 128 -19.47 0.52 -4.61
N LEU A 129 -18.74 0.42 -3.51
CA LEU A 129 -17.43 -0.23 -3.46
C LEU A 129 -17.55 -1.74 -3.26
N SER A 130 -18.70 -2.24 -2.76
CA SER A 130 -18.98 -3.66 -2.55
C SER A 130 -18.71 -4.51 -3.80
N LEU A 131 -18.10 -5.67 -3.58
CA LEU A 131 -17.81 -6.65 -4.63
C LEU A 131 -19.02 -7.54 -4.91
N GLN A 132 -19.10 -8.10 -6.12
CA GLN A 132 -20.13 -9.06 -6.45
C GLN A 132 -19.83 -10.40 -5.79
N SER A 133 -20.82 -10.99 -5.11
CA SER A 133 -20.69 -12.34 -4.52
C SER A 133 -20.75 -13.46 -5.57
N ARG A 134 -21.36 -13.19 -6.73
CA ARG A 134 -21.52 -14.12 -7.85
C ARG A 134 -21.71 -13.38 -9.15
N GLY A 135 -21.42 -14.04 -10.27
CA GLY A 135 -21.64 -13.47 -11.59
C GLY A 135 -20.67 -12.34 -11.93
N PHE A 136 -21.13 -11.40 -12.76
CA PHE A 136 -20.37 -10.29 -13.30
C PHE A 136 -20.88 -8.95 -12.76
N SER A 137 -20.01 -7.94 -12.74
CA SER A 137 -20.40 -6.54 -12.68
C SER A 137 -20.64 -6.00 -14.09
N TYR A 138 -21.58 -5.06 -14.19
CA TYR A 138 -21.86 -4.27 -15.39
C TYR A 138 -21.83 -2.76 -15.09
N ASP A 139 -21.17 -2.39 -14.00
CA ASP A 139 -21.12 -1.01 -13.52
C ASP A 139 -20.12 -0.15 -14.32
N TYR A 140 -19.31 -0.75 -15.19
CA TYR A 140 -18.31 -0.02 -15.97
C TYR A 140 -18.94 1.14 -16.75
N ASP A 141 -18.39 2.33 -16.54
CA ASP A 141 -18.80 3.55 -17.22
C ASP A 141 -17.57 4.21 -17.85
N ARG A 142 -17.62 4.40 -19.17
CA ARG A 142 -16.52 5.01 -19.93
C ARG A 142 -16.39 6.51 -19.70
N ASP A 143 -17.44 7.16 -19.21
CA ASP A 143 -17.49 8.60 -18.99
C ASP A 143 -17.01 8.98 -17.58
N VAL A 144 -16.71 7.98 -16.73
CA VAL A 144 -16.09 8.19 -15.41
C VAL A 144 -14.59 8.37 -15.55
N ASP A 145 -14.09 9.51 -15.08
CA ASP A 145 -12.66 9.81 -15.01
C ASP A 145 -11.99 9.00 -13.89
N ALA A 146 -11.18 8.01 -14.28
CA ALA A 146 -10.38 7.17 -13.39
C ALA A 146 -8.98 7.76 -13.08
N THR A 147 -8.73 9.03 -13.42
CA THR A 147 -7.49 9.71 -13.05
C THR A 147 -7.42 9.92 -11.54
N VAL A 148 -6.26 9.67 -10.94
CA VAL A 148 -6.06 9.88 -9.50
C VAL A 148 -6.02 11.39 -9.19
N PRO A 149 -6.93 11.92 -8.35
CA PRO A 149 -6.95 13.35 -8.02
C PRO A 149 -5.73 13.77 -7.20
N TYR A 150 -5.25 15.00 -7.40
CA TYR A 150 -4.13 15.53 -6.61
C TYR A 150 -4.42 15.59 -5.11
N ALA A 151 -5.65 15.91 -4.69
CA ALA A 151 -6.02 15.87 -3.26
C ALA A 151 -5.91 14.46 -2.66
N PHE A 152 -6.15 13.42 -3.45
CA PHE A 152 -5.94 12.05 -3.02
C PHE A 152 -4.44 11.75 -2.87
N ALA A 153 -3.65 12.00 -3.92
CA ALA A 153 -2.24 11.62 -3.95
C ALA A 153 -1.32 12.48 -3.05
N MET A 154 -1.64 13.76 -2.87
CA MET A 154 -0.81 14.71 -2.10
C MET A 154 -1.27 14.87 -0.65
N ALA A 155 -2.49 14.44 -0.31
CA ALA A 155 -3.01 14.56 1.05
C ALA A 155 -3.73 13.27 1.52
N ALA A 156 -4.92 12.98 1.00
CA ALA A 156 -5.81 11.99 1.64
C ALA A 156 -5.17 10.60 1.77
N TYR A 157 -4.49 10.10 0.72
CA TYR A 157 -3.86 8.78 0.73
C TYR A 157 -2.48 8.75 1.40
N ARG A 158 -2.07 9.87 2.02
CA ARG A 158 -0.92 9.96 2.92
C ARG A 158 -1.32 9.86 4.39
N PHE A 159 -2.56 9.47 4.69
CA PHE A 159 -3.05 9.19 6.05
C PHE A 159 -2.17 8.14 6.75
N GLY A 160 -1.67 7.15 5.98
CA GLY A 160 -0.83 6.07 6.49
C GLY A 160 0.48 6.51 7.15
N HIS A 161 0.93 7.75 6.94
CA HIS A 161 2.11 8.27 7.63
C HIS A 161 1.89 8.43 9.14
N SER A 162 0.65 8.65 9.60
CA SER A 162 0.32 8.66 11.04
C SER A 162 0.32 7.25 11.64
N LEU A 163 0.16 6.21 10.81
CA LEU A 163 0.10 4.81 11.25
C LEU A 163 1.48 4.15 11.40
N LEU A 164 2.55 4.85 11.01
CA LEU A 164 3.91 4.30 11.00
C LEU A 164 4.42 4.06 12.43
N PRO A 165 4.90 2.85 12.75
CA PRO A 165 5.50 2.58 14.05
C PRO A 165 6.94 3.09 14.15
N ASP A 166 7.43 3.28 15.37
CA ASP A 166 8.83 3.66 15.61
C ASP A 166 9.83 2.56 15.24
N LYS A 167 9.35 1.31 15.19
CA LYS A 167 10.16 0.11 14.96
C LYS A 167 9.42 -0.87 14.07
N MET A 168 10.17 -1.65 13.30
CA MET A 168 9.70 -2.80 12.54
C MET A 168 10.07 -4.09 13.28
N GLU A 169 9.08 -4.85 13.71
CA GLU A 169 9.28 -6.15 14.36
C GLU A 169 9.70 -7.24 13.37
N LYS A 170 10.42 -8.24 13.89
CA LYS A 170 10.70 -9.51 13.24
C LYS A 170 10.18 -10.63 14.12
N ARG A 171 9.44 -11.57 13.53
CA ARG A 171 8.86 -12.70 14.26
C ARG A 171 9.27 -14.05 13.70
N SER A 172 9.37 -15.05 14.58
CA SER A 172 9.60 -16.44 14.18
C SER A 172 8.36 -17.01 13.48
N SER A 173 8.51 -18.18 12.85
CA SER A 173 7.41 -18.98 12.30
C SER A 173 6.35 -19.38 13.35
N SER A 174 6.69 -19.30 14.64
CA SER A 174 5.77 -19.51 15.77
C SER A 174 5.24 -18.19 16.36
N HIS A 175 5.33 -17.08 15.62
CA HIS A 175 4.81 -15.75 15.97
C HIS A 175 5.47 -15.09 17.20
N HIS A 176 6.61 -15.62 17.69
CA HIS A 176 7.36 -15.01 18.78
C HIS A 176 8.24 -13.88 18.25
N LEU A 177 8.35 -12.79 19.01
CA LEU A 177 9.29 -11.70 18.71
C LEU A 177 10.73 -12.24 18.78
N ILE A 178 11.46 -12.14 17.67
CA ILE A 178 12.87 -12.56 17.57
C ILE A 178 13.83 -11.39 17.34
N GLY A 179 13.28 -10.18 17.20
CA GLY A 179 14.05 -8.95 17.14
C GLY A 179 13.22 -7.82 16.56
N GLU A 180 13.79 -6.63 16.59
CA GLU A 180 13.17 -5.41 16.07
C GLU A 180 14.27 -4.50 15.51
N LYS A 181 13.85 -3.57 14.66
CA LYS A 181 14.72 -2.53 14.12
C LYS A 181 14.00 -1.20 14.15
N ILE A 182 14.70 -0.14 14.54
CA ILE A 182 14.16 1.21 14.50
C ILE A 182 13.83 1.57 13.04
N LEU A 183 12.72 2.24 12.80
CA LEU A 183 12.20 2.48 11.45
C LEU A 183 13.23 3.19 10.55
N ARG A 184 13.94 4.22 11.03
CA ARG A 184 14.99 4.90 10.25
C ARG A 184 16.12 3.98 9.79
N GLU A 185 16.43 2.90 10.53
CA GLU A 185 17.51 1.97 10.16
C GLU A 185 17.12 1.03 9.00
N VAL A 186 15.82 0.91 8.73
CA VAL A 186 15.27 0.04 7.69
C VAL A 186 14.63 0.82 6.54
N MET A 187 14.77 2.15 6.56
CA MET A 187 14.45 3.04 5.45
C MET A 187 15.62 3.16 4.49
N GLN A 188 15.36 3.09 3.18
CA GLN A 188 16.40 3.12 2.15
C GLN A 188 17.55 2.12 2.39
N ASN A 189 17.26 1.02 3.10
CA ASN A 189 18.21 -0.02 3.47
C ASN A 189 17.67 -1.43 3.12
N PRO A 190 17.54 -1.76 1.82
CA PRO A 190 17.00 -3.03 1.36
C PRO A 190 17.88 -4.24 1.73
N HIS A 191 19.12 -4.00 2.16
CA HIS A 191 20.12 -5.03 2.48
C HIS A 191 19.71 -5.92 3.66
N GLU A 192 18.86 -5.40 4.55
CA GLU A 192 18.23 -6.19 5.59
C GLU A 192 17.46 -7.40 5.04
N LEU A 193 16.92 -7.31 3.81
CA LEU A 193 16.16 -8.39 3.17
C LEU A 193 17.03 -9.46 2.50
N TYR A 194 18.33 -9.20 2.30
CA TYR A 194 19.26 -10.21 1.78
C TYR A 194 19.62 -11.27 2.82
N ARG A 195 19.36 -11.01 4.10
CA ARG A 195 19.60 -11.99 5.16
C ARG A 195 18.63 -13.17 5.02
N PRO A 196 19.13 -14.42 5.09
CA PRO A 196 18.27 -15.61 5.06
C PRO A 196 17.12 -15.53 6.08
N GLY A 197 15.89 -15.78 5.63
CA GLY A 197 14.68 -15.74 6.46
C GLY A 197 14.12 -14.34 6.77
N ALA A 198 14.75 -13.26 6.30
CA ALA A 198 14.29 -11.89 6.60
C ALA A 198 12.89 -11.58 6.04
N ILE A 199 12.58 -12.07 4.83
CA ILE A 199 11.27 -11.86 4.18
C ILE A 199 10.15 -12.39 5.09
N ASP A 200 10.25 -13.63 5.55
CA ASP A 200 9.26 -14.23 6.44
C ASP A 200 9.22 -13.52 7.79
N ALA A 201 10.38 -13.21 8.37
CA ALA A 201 10.45 -12.60 9.69
C ALA A 201 9.78 -11.22 9.72
N TYR A 202 10.00 -10.38 8.71
CA TYR A 202 9.32 -9.09 8.58
C TYR A 202 7.86 -9.24 8.17
N THR A 203 7.51 -10.23 7.32
CA THR A 203 6.10 -10.53 7.01
C THR A 203 5.33 -10.87 8.28
N LEU A 204 5.87 -11.77 9.12
CA LEU A 204 5.29 -12.13 10.40
C LEU A 204 5.34 -10.98 11.41
N GLY A 205 6.33 -10.10 11.34
CA GLY A 205 6.31 -8.82 12.06
C GLY A 205 5.08 -7.99 11.71
N MET A 206 4.89 -7.67 10.42
CA MET A 206 3.80 -6.81 9.95
C MET A 206 2.40 -7.31 10.28
N VAL A 207 2.17 -8.63 10.30
CA VAL A 207 0.83 -9.20 10.61
C VAL A 207 0.56 -9.40 12.10
N ASN A 208 1.55 -9.21 12.97
CA ASN A 208 1.38 -9.33 14.43
C ASN A 208 1.68 -8.04 15.19
N GLN A 209 2.30 -7.06 14.54
CA GLN A 209 2.59 -5.76 15.12
C GLN A 209 1.40 -4.82 14.90
N LEU A 210 0.96 -4.15 15.96
CA LEU A 210 -0.05 -3.12 15.86
C LEU A 210 0.48 -1.90 15.10
N SER A 211 -0.34 -1.35 14.20
CA SER A 211 -0.09 -0.02 13.63
C SER A 211 -0.28 1.05 14.72
N GLN A 212 0.33 2.22 14.52
CA GLN A 212 -0.01 3.38 15.34
C GLN A 212 -1.45 3.85 15.07
N ALA A 213 -1.99 4.62 16.00
CA ALA A 213 -3.33 5.20 15.87
C ALA A 213 -3.36 6.25 14.76
N MET A 214 -4.54 6.46 14.17
CA MET A 214 -4.78 7.56 13.25
C MET A 214 -5.04 8.84 14.05
N ASP A 215 -4.05 9.72 14.12
CA ASP A 215 -4.19 11.02 14.80
C ASP A 215 -3.18 12.07 14.27
N SER A 216 -3.07 13.20 14.97
CA SER A 216 -2.15 14.29 14.60
C SER A 216 -0.68 14.01 14.91
N ALA A 217 -0.37 12.92 15.60
CA ALA A 217 0.99 12.51 15.92
C ALA A 217 1.58 11.67 14.79
N VAL A 218 2.88 11.85 14.59
CA VAL A 218 3.69 11.10 13.63
C VAL A 218 5.03 10.82 14.30
N THR A 219 5.52 9.59 14.18
CA THR A 219 6.78 9.16 14.79
C THR A 219 7.96 10.08 14.42
N GLU A 220 8.84 10.32 15.40
CA GLU A 220 10.10 11.06 15.21
C GLU A 220 11.01 10.42 14.15
N GLU A 221 10.85 9.12 13.92
CA GLU A 221 11.60 8.38 12.92
C GLU A 221 11.33 8.88 11.49
N VAL A 222 10.20 9.56 11.23
CA VAL A 222 9.91 10.20 9.95
C VAL A 222 9.72 11.71 10.01
N THR A 223 9.60 12.32 11.18
CA THR A 223 9.56 13.80 11.30
C THR A 223 10.94 14.41 11.52
N ASN A 224 11.91 13.65 12.04
CA ASN A 224 13.29 14.12 12.21
C ASN A 224 14.31 13.27 11.44
N HIS A 225 14.01 11.99 11.20
CA HIS A 225 14.99 11.01 10.72
C HIS A 225 14.63 10.36 9.38
N LEU A 226 13.70 10.94 8.61
CA LEU A 226 13.30 10.38 7.32
C LEU A 226 14.50 10.30 6.38
N PHE A 227 14.84 9.07 5.96
CA PHE A 227 15.99 8.77 5.10
C PHE A 227 17.31 9.34 5.63
N GLU A 228 17.49 9.34 6.95
CA GLU A 228 18.75 9.72 7.58
C GLU A 228 19.90 8.83 7.06
N GLU A 229 20.93 9.48 6.52
CA GLU A 229 22.12 8.80 6.05
C GLU A 229 22.88 8.12 7.22
N PRO A 230 23.37 6.89 7.05
CA PRO A 230 24.11 6.19 8.10
C PRO A 230 25.34 6.96 8.62
N ILE A 231 26.02 7.70 7.73
CA ILE A 231 27.26 8.44 8.05
C ILE A 231 26.94 9.84 8.60
N ASN A 232 25.91 10.52 8.08
CA ASN A 232 25.54 11.87 8.47
C ASN A 232 24.23 11.88 9.26
N LYS A 233 24.33 11.79 10.58
CA LYS A 233 23.18 11.77 11.51
C LYS A 233 22.36 13.07 11.57
N LEU A 234 22.79 14.12 10.87
CA LEU A 234 22.04 15.38 10.75
C LEU A 234 21.36 15.53 9.38
N SER A 235 21.38 14.51 8.53
CA SER A 235 20.78 14.52 7.19
C SER A 235 19.29 14.15 7.16
N GLY A 236 18.71 13.79 8.31
CA GLY A 236 17.32 13.41 8.42
C GLY A 236 16.36 14.49 7.92
N ARG A 237 15.25 14.07 7.32
CA ARG A 237 14.20 14.95 6.80
C ARG A 237 12.92 14.81 7.61
N ASP A 238 12.02 15.76 7.39
CA ASP A 238 10.68 15.76 7.97
C ASP A 238 9.63 15.41 6.90
N LEU A 239 9.03 14.23 7.01
CA LEU A 239 7.97 13.73 6.14
C LEU A 239 6.68 14.54 6.29
N ALA A 240 6.32 14.94 7.51
CA ALA A 240 5.13 15.71 7.77
C ALA A 240 5.25 17.11 7.14
N ALA A 241 6.36 17.81 7.38
CA ALA A 241 6.66 19.08 6.73
C ALA A 241 6.73 18.93 5.20
N THR A 242 7.29 17.83 4.69
CA THR A 242 7.32 17.52 3.26
C THR A 242 5.91 17.35 2.69
N ASN A 243 4.97 16.72 3.42
CA ASN A 243 3.58 16.60 2.98
C ASN A 243 2.91 17.97 2.85
N LEU A 244 3.07 18.83 3.86
CA LEU A 244 2.53 20.20 3.83
C LEU A 244 3.12 21.00 2.65
N GLN A 245 4.44 20.98 2.52
CA GLN A 245 5.10 21.75 1.47
C GLN A 245 4.76 21.22 0.07
N ARG A 246 4.62 19.90 -0.09
CA ARG A 246 4.20 19.28 -1.36
C ARG A 246 2.76 19.64 -1.72
N ALA A 247 1.85 19.67 -0.76
CA ALA A 247 0.47 20.11 -1.01
C ALA A 247 0.43 21.57 -1.49
N ARG A 248 1.23 22.44 -0.88
CA ARG A 248 1.35 23.85 -1.29
C ARG A 248 1.96 24.00 -2.69
N GLU A 249 3.04 23.26 -2.98
CA GLU A 249 3.68 23.22 -4.31
C GLU A 249 2.69 22.81 -5.41
N HIS A 250 1.82 21.84 -5.13
CA HIS A 250 0.78 21.38 -6.05
C HIS A 250 -0.50 22.24 -6.05
N GLY A 251 -0.52 23.34 -5.29
CA GLY A 251 -1.67 24.25 -5.23
C GLY A 251 -2.94 23.60 -4.67
N ILE A 252 -2.81 22.65 -3.74
CA ILE A 252 -3.94 21.96 -3.12
C ILE A 252 -4.75 22.97 -2.28
N PRO A 253 -6.07 23.13 -2.55
CA PRO A 253 -6.92 23.95 -1.68
C PRO A 253 -6.92 23.48 -0.23
N GLY A 254 -7.11 24.42 0.70
CA GLY A 254 -7.17 24.15 2.14
C GLY A 254 -8.32 23.22 2.54
N TYR A 255 -8.25 22.75 3.79
CA TYR A 255 -9.17 21.80 4.39
C TYR A 255 -10.65 22.13 4.15
N LEU A 256 -11.06 23.36 4.43
CA LEU A 256 -12.47 23.78 4.33
C LEU A 256 -13.01 23.78 2.90
N ALA A 257 -12.15 24.00 1.89
CA ALA A 257 -12.56 23.95 0.49
C ALA A 257 -12.99 22.53 0.10
N TYR A 258 -12.23 21.51 0.51
CA TYR A 258 -12.60 20.12 0.26
C TYR A 258 -13.76 19.63 1.13
N ARG A 259 -13.92 20.14 2.35
CA ARG A 259 -15.13 19.89 3.14
C ARG A 259 -16.37 20.36 2.38
N LYS A 260 -16.34 21.59 1.86
CA LYS A 260 -17.41 22.13 1.03
C LYS A 260 -17.66 21.29 -0.21
N TRP A 261 -16.60 20.87 -0.91
CA TRP A 261 -16.72 19.99 -2.08
C TRP A 261 -17.37 18.64 -1.75
N CYS A 262 -17.04 18.06 -0.60
CA CYS A 262 -17.65 16.82 -0.09
C CYS A 262 -19.07 17.01 0.49
N GLY A 263 -19.62 18.24 0.49
CA GLY A 263 -20.92 18.54 1.09
C GLY A 263 -20.95 18.38 2.63
N LEU A 264 -19.80 18.52 3.29
CA LEU A 264 -19.66 18.43 4.75
C LEU A 264 -19.87 19.80 5.41
N GLU A 265 -20.17 19.80 6.71
CA GLU A 265 -20.28 21.01 7.52
C GLU A 265 -18.98 21.83 7.46
N ILE A 266 -19.09 23.14 7.25
CA ILE A 266 -17.97 24.07 7.21
C ILE A 266 -18.17 25.20 8.23
N THR A 267 -17.06 25.77 8.68
CA THR A 267 -17.06 27.00 9.47
C THR A 267 -15.83 27.83 9.16
N ASN A 268 -16.00 29.16 9.13
CA ASN A 268 -14.90 30.11 8.99
C ASN A 268 -14.48 30.70 10.34
N SER A 269 -15.06 30.22 11.45
CA SER A 269 -14.76 30.67 12.81
C SER A 269 -13.82 29.68 13.49
N TRP A 270 -12.75 30.20 14.09
CA TRP A 270 -11.89 29.44 15.01
C TRP A 270 -12.70 28.80 16.14
N ASP A 271 -13.73 29.49 16.63
CA ASP A 271 -14.53 29.06 17.77
C ASP A 271 -15.58 27.99 17.41
N ASP A 272 -15.75 27.63 16.15
CA ASP A 272 -16.61 26.52 15.72
C ASP A 272 -15.80 25.33 15.21
N LEU A 273 -14.49 25.52 14.94
CA LEU A 273 -13.64 24.49 14.35
C LEU A 273 -13.47 23.27 15.26
N TRP A 274 -13.66 23.43 16.58
CA TRP A 274 -13.64 22.33 17.56
C TRP A 274 -14.73 21.27 17.34
N LYS A 275 -15.80 21.60 16.60
CA LYS A 275 -16.82 20.63 16.20
C LYS A 275 -16.26 19.60 15.21
N LEU A 276 -15.21 19.97 14.47
CA LEU A 276 -14.60 19.20 13.40
C LEU A 276 -13.27 18.55 13.82
N LEU A 277 -12.51 19.24 14.65
CA LEU A 277 -11.16 18.88 15.08
C LEU A 277 -11.05 18.87 16.61
N PRO A 278 -10.15 18.07 17.20
CA PRO A 278 -9.87 18.12 18.64
C PRO A 278 -9.48 19.53 19.11
N ASN A 279 -9.93 19.92 20.32
CA ASN A 279 -9.67 21.25 20.90
C ASN A 279 -8.19 21.63 20.90
N TYR A 280 -7.33 20.69 21.30
CA TYR A 280 -5.88 20.91 21.33
C TYR A 280 -5.32 21.26 19.93
N THR A 281 -5.74 20.55 18.89
CA THR A 281 -5.35 20.82 17.50
C THR A 281 -5.82 22.20 17.05
N VAL A 282 -7.06 22.58 17.37
CA VAL A 282 -7.58 23.92 17.03
C VAL A 282 -6.77 25.02 17.71
N HIS A 283 -6.39 24.85 18.98
CA HIS A 283 -5.54 25.80 19.67
C HIS A 283 -4.17 25.98 19.00
N LEU A 284 -3.55 24.88 18.54
CA LEU A 284 -2.29 24.95 17.77
C LEU A 284 -2.48 25.61 16.41
N TYR A 285 -3.54 25.29 15.67
CA TYR A 285 -3.78 25.95 14.38
C TYR A 285 -4.03 27.45 14.52
N ARG A 286 -4.70 27.89 15.58
CA ARG A 286 -4.93 29.32 15.86
C ARG A 286 -3.63 30.08 16.14
N SER A 287 -2.57 29.41 16.60
CA SER A 287 -1.26 30.05 16.81
C SER A 287 -0.39 30.08 15.55
N ILE A 288 -0.70 29.25 14.54
CA ILE A 288 0.10 29.07 13.33
C ILE A 288 -0.53 29.77 12.12
N TYR A 289 -1.82 29.56 11.88
CA TYR A 289 -2.54 30.09 10.72
C TYR A 289 -3.28 31.37 11.07
N ARG A 290 -3.36 32.29 10.10
CA ARG A 290 -4.12 33.53 10.24
C ARG A 290 -5.63 33.26 10.19
N ASN A 291 -6.07 32.46 9.23
CA ASN A 291 -7.48 32.12 9.04
C ASN A 291 -7.69 30.60 9.02
N PRO A 292 -8.87 30.09 9.44
CA PRO A 292 -9.19 28.66 9.36
C PRO A 292 -9.16 28.08 7.94
N GLU A 293 -9.40 28.91 6.92
CA GLU A 293 -9.37 28.50 5.50
C GLU A 293 -7.96 28.18 4.99
N ASP A 294 -6.93 28.69 5.66
CA ASP A 294 -5.52 28.50 5.29
C ASP A 294 -4.97 27.15 5.77
N ILE A 295 -5.73 26.37 6.56
CA ILE A 295 -5.27 25.11 7.12
C ILE A 295 -5.06 24.09 5.99
N ASP A 296 -3.84 23.56 5.90
CA ASP A 296 -3.46 22.56 4.90
C ASP A 296 -4.33 21.29 5.00
N LEU A 297 -4.71 20.75 3.84
CA LEU A 297 -5.61 19.60 3.74
C LEU A 297 -5.09 18.36 4.50
N TRP A 298 -3.78 18.06 4.39
CA TRP A 298 -3.22 16.84 4.99
C TRP A 298 -3.26 16.87 6.52
N SER A 299 -2.77 17.96 7.13
CA SER A 299 -2.69 18.05 8.59
C SER A 299 -4.06 18.02 9.26
N ALA A 300 -5.04 18.75 8.70
CA ALA A 300 -6.39 18.72 9.24
C ALA A 300 -7.10 17.38 8.97
N GLY A 301 -6.86 16.77 7.81
CA GLY A 301 -7.48 15.50 7.46
C GLY A 301 -7.02 14.33 8.34
N ILE A 302 -5.74 14.30 8.77
CA ILE A 302 -5.28 13.31 9.76
C ILE A 302 -5.74 13.62 11.19
N SER A 303 -6.04 14.89 11.47
CA SER A 303 -6.47 15.35 12.79
C SER A 303 -8.00 15.35 12.97
N GLU A 304 -8.76 15.02 11.92
CA GLU A 304 -10.22 15.02 11.97
C GLU A 304 -10.74 13.89 12.84
N ASN A 305 -11.77 14.18 13.64
CA ASN A 305 -12.45 13.15 14.42
C ASN A 305 -12.90 12.00 13.50
N LEU A 306 -12.59 10.77 13.90
CA LEU A 306 -12.83 9.58 13.08
C LEU A 306 -14.31 9.42 12.73
N ALA A 307 -14.59 9.03 11.49
CA ALA A 307 -15.96 8.69 11.11
C ALA A 307 -16.38 7.36 11.77
N PRO A 308 -17.66 7.18 12.17
CA PRO A 308 -18.11 5.95 12.82
C PRO A 308 -17.81 4.69 11.98
N GLY A 309 -17.01 3.77 12.53
CA GLY A 309 -16.61 2.53 11.87
C GLY A 309 -15.51 2.68 10.81
N SER A 310 -14.90 3.87 10.70
CA SER A 310 -13.79 4.18 9.79
C SER A 310 -12.51 4.45 10.58
N MET A 311 -11.36 4.19 9.97
CA MET A 311 -10.06 4.58 10.52
C MET A 311 -9.69 6.03 10.18
N VAL A 312 -10.47 6.73 9.34
CA VAL A 312 -10.21 8.11 8.94
C VAL A 312 -11.44 9.01 9.14
N GLY A 313 -11.21 10.31 9.25
CA GLY A 313 -12.29 11.30 9.39
C GLY A 313 -13.20 11.40 8.16
N PRO A 314 -14.38 12.06 8.30
CA PRO A 314 -15.34 12.26 7.21
C PRO A 314 -14.77 12.82 5.91
N LEU A 315 -13.81 13.75 5.96
CA LEU A 315 -13.24 14.35 4.77
C LEU A 315 -12.40 13.35 3.97
N PHE A 316 -11.46 12.67 4.64
CA PHE A 316 -10.63 11.66 3.99
C PHE A 316 -11.46 10.45 3.54
N THR A 317 -12.49 10.08 4.29
CA THR A 317 -13.48 9.08 3.86
C THR A 317 -14.07 9.47 2.50
N CYS A 318 -14.56 10.70 2.34
CA CYS A 318 -15.11 11.20 1.09
C CYS A 318 -14.09 11.15 -0.07
N LEU A 319 -12.88 11.68 0.13
CA LEU A 319 -11.85 11.76 -0.92
C LEU A 319 -11.35 10.37 -1.35
N ILE A 320 -11.11 9.49 -0.38
CA ILE A 320 -10.63 8.12 -0.62
C ILE A 320 -11.74 7.31 -1.30
N ALA A 321 -12.95 7.27 -0.74
CA ALA A 321 -14.05 6.49 -1.29
C ALA A 321 -14.45 6.94 -2.70
N SER A 322 -14.48 8.25 -2.96
CA SER A 322 -14.76 8.79 -4.30
C SER A 322 -13.70 8.37 -5.32
N THR A 323 -12.41 8.41 -4.93
CA THR A 323 -11.31 8.01 -5.81
C THR A 323 -11.38 6.52 -6.12
N PHE A 324 -11.54 5.64 -5.13
CA PHE A 324 -11.67 4.20 -5.35
C PHE A 324 -12.94 3.84 -6.13
N ARG A 325 -14.06 4.55 -5.93
CA ARG A 325 -15.26 4.36 -6.75
C ARG A 325 -14.95 4.59 -8.22
N ASN A 326 -14.28 5.70 -8.54
CA ASN A 326 -13.95 6.04 -9.92
C ASN A 326 -12.91 5.08 -10.52
N LEU A 327 -11.92 4.64 -9.73
CA LEU A 327 -10.95 3.63 -10.16
C LEU A 327 -11.61 2.28 -10.48
N LYS A 328 -12.66 1.88 -9.74
CA LYS A 328 -13.43 0.66 -10.01
C LYS A 328 -14.32 0.80 -11.23
N ILE A 329 -15.13 1.86 -11.27
CA ILE A 329 -16.18 2.06 -12.28
C ILE A 329 -15.60 2.50 -13.62
N GLY A 330 -14.55 3.33 -13.62
CA GLY A 330 -13.89 3.81 -14.84
C GLY A 330 -12.88 2.82 -15.43
N ASP A 331 -12.57 1.71 -14.74
CA ASP A 331 -11.64 0.70 -15.24
C ASP A 331 -12.35 -0.36 -16.09
N ARG A 332 -12.12 -0.33 -17.40
CA ARG A 332 -12.61 -1.35 -18.33
C ARG A 332 -12.07 -2.75 -18.02
N PHE A 333 -10.88 -2.82 -17.41
CA PHE A 333 -10.22 -4.06 -16.99
C PHE A 333 -10.54 -4.44 -15.54
N TRP A 334 -11.49 -3.77 -14.87
CA TRP A 334 -11.96 -4.17 -13.55
C TRP A 334 -12.33 -5.65 -13.55
N TYR A 335 -11.76 -6.41 -12.61
CA TYR A 335 -11.74 -7.87 -12.74
C TYR A 335 -13.14 -8.50 -12.80
N GLU A 336 -14.17 -7.89 -12.20
CA GLU A 336 -15.54 -8.44 -12.22
C GLU A 336 -16.34 -8.11 -13.48
N ASN A 337 -15.85 -7.24 -14.36
CA ASN A 337 -16.60 -6.80 -15.54
C ASN A 337 -16.93 -7.97 -16.46
N GLY A 338 -18.20 -8.10 -16.85
CA GLY A 338 -18.67 -9.08 -17.83
C GLY A 338 -18.80 -8.51 -19.24
N GLY A 339 -18.72 -9.37 -20.26
CA GLY A 339 -19.06 -9.02 -21.65
C GLY A 339 -17.93 -8.36 -22.46
N PHE A 340 -16.74 -8.20 -21.89
CA PHE A 340 -15.55 -7.75 -22.63
C PHE A 340 -14.70 -8.93 -23.07
N ARG A 341 -13.86 -8.71 -24.10
CA ARG A 341 -12.92 -9.73 -24.59
C ARG A 341 -11.92 -10.17 -23.52
N ASN A 342 -11.56 -9.27 -22.60
CA ASN A 342 -10.65 -9.51 -21.49
C ASN A 342 -11.35 -9.90 -20.19
N SER A 343 -12.67 -10.13 -20.20
CA SER A 343 -13.41 -10.56 -19.02
C SER A 343 -12.99 -11.98 -18.62
N PHE A 344 -12.76 -12.20 -17.34
CA PHE A 344 -12.65 -13.55 -16.80
C PHE A 344 -13.97 -14.31 -17.02
N THR A 345 -13.89 -15.62 -17.17
CA THR A 345 -15.06 -16.50 -17.10
C THR A 345 -15.62 -16.54 -15.68
N ARG A 346 -16.89 -16.96 -15.53
CA ARG A 346 -17.51 -17.10 -14.19
C ARG A 346 -16.72 -18.05 -13.28
N SER A 347 -16.18 -19.13 -13.82
CA SER A 347 -15.37 -20.09 -13.07
C SER A 347 -14.06 -19.46 -12.60
N GLN A 348 -13.37 -18.71 -13.46
CA GLN A 348 -12.15 -17.98 -13.09
C GLN A 348 -12.44 -16.92 -12.00
N LEU A 349 -13.53 -16.15 -12.12
CA LEU A 349 -13.94 -15.20 -11.08
C LEU A 349 -14.19 -15.86 -9.74
N ASN A 350 -14.84 -17.03 -9.74
CA ASN A 350 -15.08 -17.77 -8.51
C ASN A 350 -13.79 -18.25 -7.86
N GLU A 351 -12.71 -18.50 -8.61
CA GLU A 351 -11.40 -18.80 -8.03
C GLU A 351 -10.70 -17.54 -7.49
N ILE A 352 -10.79 -16.40 -8.19
CA ILE A 352 -10.23 -15.12 -7.73
C ILE A 352 -10.90 -14.68 -6.42
N ARG A 353 -12.22 -14.83 -6.29
CA ARG A 353 -12.99 -14.48 -5.07
C ARG A 353 -12.63 -15.30 -3.83
N LYS A 354 -11.90 -16.42 -3.99
CA LYS A 354 -11.38 -17.21 -2.85
C LYS A 354 -10.01 -16.73 -2.39
N TYR A 355 -9.41 -15.79 -3.10
CA TYR A 355 -8.06 -15.32 -2.81
C TYR A 355 -8.11 -14.32 -1.65
N THR A 356 -7.20 -14.46 -0.70
CA THR A 356 -7.08 -13.55 0.45
C THR A 356 -5.65 -13.06 0.59
N LEU A 357 -5.43 -11.97 1.33
CA LEU A 357 -4.07 -11.56 1.69
C LEU A 357 -3.34 -12.68 2.45
N SER A 358 -4.01 -13.34 3.39
CA SER A 358 -3.43 -14.48 4.11
C SER A 358 -2.95 -15.59 3.18
N ARG A 359 -3.73 -15.93 2.15
CA ARG A 359 -3.34 -16.90 1.12
C ARG A 359 -2.12 -16.44 0.31
N LEU A 360 -2.06 -15.17 -0.07
CA LEU A 360 -0.90 -14.59 -0.75
C LEU A 360 0.37 -14.84 0.06
N LEU A 361 0.32 -14.51 1.35
CA LEU A 361 1.45 -14.62 2.27
C LEU A 361 1.87 -16.09 2.46
N CYS A 362 0.93 -17.02 2.62
CA CYS A 362 1.23 -18.45 2.69
C CYS A 362 1.86 -19.00 1.40
N ASN A 363 1.36 -18.62 0.23
CA ASN A 363 1.89 -19.09 -1.05
C ASN A 363 3.34 -18.64 -1.29
N THR A 364 3.72 -17.48 -0.73
CA THR A 364 4.94 -16.75 -1.10
C THR A 364 6.00 -16.72 -0.01
N GLY A 365 5.65 -16.99 1.25
CA GLY A 365 6.59 -17.20 2.35
C GLY A 365 7.30 -18.55 2.29
N ASP A 366 8.45 -18.66 2.95
CA ASP A 366 9.26 -19.89 2.99
C ASP A 366 8.84 -20.82 4.16
N ASN A 367 8.56 -20.24 5.33
CA ASN A 367 8.29 -20.90 6.61
C ASN A 367 7.11 -20.24 7.37
N ILE A 368 6.08 -19.79 6.65
CA ILE A 368 4.86 -19.23 7.24
C ILE A 368 3.80 -20.35 7.33
N TYR A 369 3.77 -21.04 8.47
CA TYR A 369 2.87 -22.18 8.70
C TYR A 369 1.47 -21.77 9.18
N THR A 370 1.38 -20.64 9.89
CA THR A 370 0.13 -20.12 10.45
C THR A 370 0.00 -18.64 10.13
N ILE A 371 -1.22 -18.20 9.84
CA ILE A 371 -1.54 -16.79 9.66
C ILE A 371 -3.00 -16.54 10.01
N GLN A 372 -3.31 -15.36 10.54
CA GLN A 372 -4.69 -14.94 10.77
C GLN A 372 -5.43 -14.84 9.44
N ARG A 373 -6.71 -15.24 9.42
CA ARG A 373 -7.51 -15.25 8.19
C ARG A 373 -7.59 -13.85 7.56
N LEU A 374 -7.91 -12.85 8.38
CA LEU A 374 -7.88 -11.44 8.03
C LEU A 374 -6.52 -10.86 8.43
N ALA A 375 -5.53 -10.94 7.55
CA ALA A 375 -4.14 -10.62 7.87
C ALA A 375 -3.87 -9.14 8.19
N MET A 376 -4.83 -8.24 7.93
CA MET A 376 -4.75 -6.82 8.29
C MET A 376 -5.34 -6.52 9.68
N LEU A 377 -5.89 -7.53 10.37
CA LEU A 377 -6.45 -7.40 11.71
C LEU A 377 -5.66 -8.23 12.70
N MET A 378 -5.60 -7.73 13.94
CA MET A 378 -5.06 -8.52 15.03
C MET A 378 -5.94 -9.76 15.30
N PRO A 379 -5.33 -10.86 15.79
CA PRO A 379 -6.10 -12.00 16.26
C PRO A 379 -7.11 -11.58 17.31
N ASP A 380 -8.38 -11.86 17.04
CA ASP A 380 -9.50 -11.71 17.97
C ASP A 380 -10.13 -13.11 18.13
N HIS A 381 -10.39 -13.52 19.36
CA HIS A 381 -11.03 -14.80 19.64
C HIS A 381 -12.55 -14.78 19.37
N GLU A 382 -13.12 -13.59 19.15
CA GLU A 382 -14.56 -13.39 18.93
C GLU A 382 -14.96 -13.30 17.45
N ARG A 383 -14.01 -13.22 16.50
CA ARG A 383 -14.29 -12.99 15.06
C ARG A 383 -13.54 -13.90 14.10
#